data_AF-A0A0D0CKT2-F1
#
_entry.id   AF-A0A0D0CKT2-F1
#
_cell.length_a   1.000
_cell.length_b   1.000
_cell.length_c   1.000
_cell.angle_alpha   90.00
_cell.angle_beta   90.00
_cell.angle_gamma   90.00
#
_symmetry.space_group_name_H-M   'P 1'
#
loop_
_entity.id
_entity.type
_entity.pdbx_description
1 polymer ?
#
loop_
_entity_poly.entity_id
_entity_poly.type
_entity_poly.pdbx_seq_one_letter_code
_entity_poly.pdbx_strand_id
1 'polypeptide(L)'
;MVPACRSRAKYNYSEETRNGQSPCQYCGKIYRPQSIKQHEASCKSHQLAAKAREQCNKEYEKDIQQGELNALVLNFLVLTYMPSNSTTMGHINV
;
A
#
# COMPACT_ATOMS: atom_id res chain seq x y z
N MET A 1 16.74 -57.64 21.51
CA MET A 1 17.47 -56.52 22.15
C MET A 1 17.78 -55.51 21.06
N VAL A 2 17.14 -54.33 21.05
CA VAL A 2 17.31 -53.32 19.98
C VAL A 2 18.54 -52.45 20.30
N PRO A 3 19.46 -52.18 19.37
CA PRO A 3 20.61 -51.32 19.66
C PRO A 3 20.12 -49.87 19.81
N ALA A 4 20.59 -49.19 20.85
CA ALA A 4 20.32 -47.78 21.06
C ALA A 4 20.93 -46.96 19.90
N CYS A 5 20.08 -46.29 19.12
CA CYS A 5 20.50 -45.32 18.11
C CYS A 5 21.24 -44.15 18.80
N ARG A 6 22.57 -44.18 18.81
CA ARG A 6 23.38 -43.00 19.18
C ARG A 6 23.27 -41.99 18.05
N SER A 7 22.38 -41.01 18.21
CA SER A 7 22.25 -39.86 17.32
C SER A 7 23.56 -39.05 17.34
N ARG A 8 24.50 -39.40 16.46
CA ARG A 8 25.70 -38.61 16.22
C ARG A 8 25.26 -37.38 15.44
N ALA A 9 25.16 -36.24 16.11
CA ALA A 9 24.96 -34.96 15.43
C ALA A 9 26.09 -34.79 14.40
N LYS A 10 25.72 -34.83 13.12
CA LYS A 10 26.64 -34.84 11.97
C LYS A 10 27.32 -33.47 11.77
N TYR A 11 26.78 -32.42 12.40
CA TYR A 11 27.27 -31.05 12.28
C TYR A 11 27.21 -30.39 13.67
N ASN A 12 28.30 -29.70 14.04
CA ASN A 12 28.40 -28.92 15.26
C ASN A 12 27.82 -27.52 14.97
N TYR A 13 26.55 -27.32 15.31
CA TYR A 13 25.91 -26.00 15.25
C TYR A 13 26.08 -25.37 16.64
N SER A 14 26.84 -24.27 16.74
CA SER A 14 27.03 -23.55 18.01
C SER A 14 25.67 -23.15 18.60
N GLU A 15 25.53 -23.24 19.93
CA GLU A 15 24.28 -22.85 20.61
C GLU A 15 23.89 -21.39 20.32
N GLU A 16 24.90 -20.54 20.08
CA GLU A 16 24.78 -19.14 19.69
C GLU A 16 23.95 -18.97 18.40
N THR A 17 24.22 -19.81 17.40
CA THR A 17 23.52 -19.77 16.11
C THR A 17 22.11 -20.37 16.22
N ARG A 18 21.86 -21.23 17.21
CA ARG A 18 20.56 -21.86 17.47
C ARG A 18 19.59 -20.94 18.22
N ASN A 19 20.13 -20.10 19.12
CA ASN A 19 19.35 -19.18 19.95
C ASN A 19 19.40 -17.73 19.47
N GLY A 20 20.31 -17.38 18.57
CA GLY A 20 20.38 -16.05 17.97
C GLY A 20 19.05 -15.62 17.37
N GLN A 21 18.59 -14.43 17.71
CA GLN A 21 17.38 -13.83 17.18
C GLN A 21 17.74 -12.44 16.66
N SER A 22 17.46 -12.17 15.40
CA SER A 22 17.71 -10.87 14.78
C SER A 22 16.44 -10.30 14.15
N PRO A 23 16.22 -8.98 14.23
CA PRO A 23 15.10 -8.32 13.59
C PRO A 23 15.35 -8.17 12.08
N CYS A 24 14.30 -8.36 11.28
CA CYS A 24 14.31 -8.02 9.86
C CYS A 24 14.38 -6.50 9.66
N GLN A 25 15.28 -6.02 8.81
CA GLN A 25 15.44 -4.59 8.52
C GLN A 25 14.25 -3.94 7.79
N TYR A 26 13.38 -4.75 7.17
CA TYR A 26 12.26 -4.25 6.37
C TYR A 26 10.93 -4.27 7.12
N CYS A 27 10.69 -5.26 7.97
CA CYS A 27 9.43 -5.41 8.70
C CYS A 27 9.56 -5.46 10.22
N GLY A 28 10.77 -5.46 10.78
CA GLY A 28 11.04 -5.47 12.22
C GLY A 28 10.75 -6.79 12.94
N LYS A 29 10.21 -7.81 12.25
CA LYS A 29 9.91 -9.11 12.86
C LYS A 29 11.19 -9.87 13.21
N ILE A 30 11.17 -10.60 14.33
CA ILE A 30 12.31 -11.36 14.84
C ILE A 30 12.39 -12.72 14.16
N TYR A 31 13.58 -13.07 13.66
CA TYR A 31 13.84 -14.36 13.01
C TYR A 31 15.12 -15.00 13.54
N ARG A 32 15.24 -16.32 13.31
CA ARG A 32 16.48 -17.05 13.56
C ARG A 32 17.53 -16.68 12.51
N PRO A 33 18.83 -16.84 12.80
CA PRO A 33 19.91 -16.38 11.92
C PRO A 33 19.92 -17.20 10.62
N GLN A 34 19.46 -18.45 10.70
CA GLN A 34 19.35 -19.36 9.57
C GLN A 34 18.21 -18.98 8.61
N SER A 35 17.12 -18.38 9.10
CA SER A 35 15.94 -18.03 8.28
C SER A 35 15.86 -16.55 7.92
N ILE A 36 16.55 -15.66 8.63
CA ILE A 36 16.45 -14.21 8.40
C ILE A 36 16.90 -13.82 6.99
N LYS A 37 17.99 -14.39 6.47
CA LYS A 37 18.48 -14.05 5.13
C LYS A 37 17.46 -14.36 4.03
N GLN A 38 16.80 -15.52 4.13
CA GLN A 38 15.75 -15.91 3.19
C GLN A 38 14.51 -15.02 3.35
N HIS A 39 14.13 -14.74 4.59
CA HIS A 39 13.04 -13.83 4.88
C HIS A 39 13.31 -12.42 4.32
N GLU A 40 14.50 -11.84 4.53
CA GLU A 40 14.85 -10.49 4.08
C GLU A 40 14.76 -10.32 2.56
N ALA A 41 15.20 -11.32 1.79
CA ALA A 41 15.12 -11.30 0.33
C ALA A 41 13.67 -11.18 -0.17
N SER A 42 12.76 -11.99 0.40
CA SER A 42 11.33 -11.94 0.07
C SER A 42 10.65 -10.72 0.70
N CYS A 43 10.95 -10.40 1.94
CA CYS A 43 10.34 -9.29 2.67
C CYS A 43 10.59 -7.95 1.99
N LYS A 44 11.79 -7.73 1.45
CA LYS A 44 12.11 -6.52 0.69
C LYS A 44 11.17 -6.33 -0.50
N SER A 45 10.99 -7.34 -1.34
CA SER A 45 10.13 -7.23 -2.52
C SER A 45 8.67 -7.04 -2.14
N HIS A 46 8.19 -7.75 -1.11
CA HIS A 46 6.84 -7.55 -0.57
C HIS A 46 6.62 -6.13 -0.03
N GLN A 47 7.58 -5.57 0.70
CA GLN A 47 7.47 -4.22 1.25
C GLN A 47 7.49 -3.15 0.15
N LEU A 48 8.34 -3.31 -0.87
CA LEU A 48 8.34 -2.41 -2.03
C LEU A 48 7.03 -2.48 -2.79
N ALA A 49 6.50 -3.69 -3.03
CA ALA A 49 5.22 -3.87 -3.70
C ALA A 49 4.06 -3.28 -2.87
N ALA A 50 4.07 -3.43 -1.55
CA ALA A 50 3.07 -2.83 -0.66
C ALA A 50 3.10 -1.30 -0.73
N LYS A 51 4.30 -0.70 -0.67
CA LYS A 51 4.47 0.76 -0.81
C LYS A 51 4.01 1.28 -2.17
N ALA A 52 4.36 0.59 -3.25
CA ALA A 52 3.92 0.98 -4.60
C ALA A 52 2.39 0.94 -4.73
N ARG A 53 1.74 -0.08 -4.16
CA ARG A 53 0.27 -0.17 -4.11
C ARG A 53 -0.34 0.94 -3.28
N GLU A 54 0.19 1.21 -2.10
CA GLU A 54 -0.28 2.31 -1.25
C GLU A 54 -0.16 3.67 -1.97
N GLN A 55 0.96 3.89 -2.66
CA GLN A 55 1.17 5.11 -3.44
C GLN A 55 0.15 5.24 -4.58
N CYS A 56 -0.11 4.15 -5.31
CA CYS A 56 -1.13 4.13 -6.36
C CYS A 56 -2.53 4.43 -5.81
N ASN A 57 -2.88 3.86 -4.65
CA ASN A 57 -4.16 4.14 -3.99
C ASN A 57 -4.28 5.62 -3.61
N LYS A 58 -3.22 6.20 -3.01
CA LYS A 58 -3.18 7.62 -2.66
C LYS A 58 -3.31 8.54 -3.86
N GLU A 59 -2.72 8.18 -5.00
CA GLU A 59 -2.86 8.93 -6.25
C GLU A 59 -4.32 8.93 -6.70
N TYR A 60 -4.95 7.75 -6.74
CA TYR A 60 -6.35 7.61 -7.12
C TYR A 60 -7.31 8.42 -6.23
N GLU A 61 -7.07 8.43 -4.91
CA GLU A 61 -7.85 9.25 -3.98
C GLU A 61 -7.73 10.75 -4.28
N LYS A 62 -6.54 11.23 -4.66
CA LYS A 62 -6.35 12.63 -5.07
C LYS A 62 -7.06 12.95 -6.38
N ASP A 63 -7.02 12.03 -7.34
CA ASP A 63 -7.69 12.21 -8.63
C ASP A 63 -9.21 12.31 -8.44
N ILE A 64 -9.79 11.52 -7.52
CA ILE A 64 -11.19 11.64 -7.13
C ILE A 64 -11.48 13.04 -6.59
N GLN A 65 -10.72 13.48 -5.57
CA GLN A 65 -10.90 14.79 -4.95
C GLN A 65 -10.75 15.95 -5.94
N GLN A 66 -9.79 15.82 -6.87
CA GLN A 66 -9.58 16.80 -7.92
C GLN A 66 -10.75 16.82 -8.91
N GLY A 67 -11.30 15.65 -9.26
CA GLY A 67 -12.51 15.55 -10.08
C GLY A 67 -13.71 16.23 -9.43
N GLU A 68 -13.90 16.04 -8.13
CA GLU A 68 -14.95 16.71 -7.35
C GLU A 68 -14.76 18.23 -7.36
N LEU A 69 -13.54 18.73 -7.10
CA LEU A 69 -13.22 20.15 -7.16
C LEU A 69 -13.46 20.71 -8.57
N ASN A 70 -13.01 20.02 -9.61
CA ASN A 70 -13.19 20.43 -11.00
C ASN A 70 -14.68 20.55 -11.36
N ALA A 71 -15.53 19.63 -10.88
CA ALA A 71 -16.97 19.70 -11.10
C ALA A 71 -17.59 20.93 -10.42
N LEU A 72 -17.18 21.24 -9.19
CA LEU A 72 -17.63 22.44 -8.48
C LEU A 72 -17.19 23.73 -9.20
N VAL A 73 -15.94 23.77 -9.66
CA VAL A 73 -15.40 24.90 -10.42
C VAL A 73 -16.17 25.08 -11.73
N LEU A 74 -16.43 24.00 -12.46
CA LEU A 74 -17.18 24.06 -13.71
C LEU A 74 -18.61 24.56 -13.48
N ASN A 75 -19.30 24.05 -12.46
CA ASN A 75 -20.63 24.52 -12.08
C ASN A 75 -20.63 26.01 -11.74
N PHE A 76 -19.64 26.47 -10.96
CA PHE A 76 -19.49 27.88 -10.64
C PHE A 76 -19.27 28.75 -11.88
N LEU A 77 -18.40 28.32 -12.80
CA LEU A 77 -18.14 29.03 -14.05
C LEU A 77 -19.41 29.11 -14.92
N VAL A 78 -20.16 28.02 -15.06
CA VAL A 78 -21.42 28.02 -15.82
C VAL A 78 -22.42 29.03 -15.24
N LEU A 79 -22.59 29.06 -13.91
CA LEU A 79 -23.52 29.98 -13.24
C LEU A 79 -23.11 31.44 -13.36
N THR A 80 -21.81 31.74 -13.42
CA THR A 80 -21.29 33.11 -13.48
C THR A 80 -21.16 33.65 -14.89
N TYR A 81 -20.92 32.79 -15.89
CA TYR A 81 -20.71 33.19 -17.28
C TYR A 81 -21.93 33.02 -18.20
N MET A 82 -23.00 32.33 -17.77
CA MET A 82 -24.26 32.26 -18.52
C MET A 82 -25.34 33.12 -17.86
N PRO A 83 -25.50 34.41 -18.25
CA PRO A 83 -26.64 35.19 -17.79
C PRO A 83 -27.91 34.59 -18.39
N SER A 84 -28.89 34.29 -17.54
CA SER A 84 -30.19 33.78 -17.96
C SER A 84 -30.82 34.79 -18.93
N ASN A 85 -30.91 34.44 -20.22
CA ASN A 85 -31.72 35.18 -21.18
C ASN A 85 -33.18 35.02 -20.76
N SER A 86 -33.71 36.00 -20.02
CA SER A 86 -35.13 36.11 -19.73
C SER A 86 -35.88 36.46 -21.00
N THR A 87 -36.39 35.44 -21.70
CA THR A 87 -37.40 35.58 -22.74
C THR A 87 -38.67 36.15 -22.11
N THR A 88 -38.85 37.46 -22.16
CA THR A 88 -40.14 38.09 -21.86
C THR A 88 -41.08 37.84 -23.05
N MET A 89 -41.89 36.78 -22.98
CA MET A 89 -43.09 36.60 -23.81
C MET A 89 -44.12 37.67 -23.41
N GLY A 90 -44.02 38.84 -24.04
CA GLY A 90 -45.05 39.88 -23.97
C GLY A 90 -46.30 39.43 -24.72
N HIS A 91 -47.36 39.11 -23.97
CA HIS A 91 -48.71 38.96 -24.48
C HIS A 91 -49.13 40.25 -25.21
N ILE A 92 -49.36 40.17 -26.53
CA ILE A 92 -50.06 41.20 -27.29
C ILE A 92 -51.55 40.84 -27.30
N ASN A 93 -52.35 41.60 -26.55
CA ASN A 93 -53.81 41.66 -26.75
C ASN A 93 -54.08 42.69 -27.86
N VAL A 94 -54.70 42.24 -28.95
CA VAL A 94 -55.45 43.06 -29.92
C VAL A 94 -56.77 42.35 -30.19
#